data_AF-A0A927BNA5-F1
#
_entry.id   AF-A0A927BNA5-F1
#
_cell.length_a   1.000
_cell.length_b   1.000
_cell.length_c   1.000
_cell.angle_alpha   90.00
_cell.angle_beta   90.00
_cell.angle_gamma   90.00
#
_symmetry.space_group_name_H-M   'P 1'
#
loop_
_entity.id
_entity.type
_entity.pdbx_description
1 polymer ?
#
loop_
_entity_poly.entity_id
_entity_poly.type
_entity_poly.pdbx_seq_one_letter_code
_entity_poly.pdbx_strand_id
1 'polypeptide(L)'
;MRETTPPTALTSDRIGPDVRAELVARLRDGDSLDEAAAACGLTLQDVLDQVPYDPQLAIALAGRDPYAREEARIAKRSIFLSQLALGLRISDAARAAGTSSSQIRRWAEEDPYFGQAYRAVIRYTAEFAVSKRTRANVVPERAEQLFALLESGRYSIPGASTEIGIGEGAVYARRRRDKEFAARLQQALERGQAAREASAGGADTSAQHP
;
A
#
# COMPACT_ATOMS: atom_id res chain seq x y z
N MET A 1 31.34 0.05 14.67
CA MET A 1 30.35 -0.40 13.68
C MET A 1 29.47 -1.40 14.39
N ARG A 2 28.20 -1.09 14.66
CA ARG A 2 27.28 -2.05 15.28
C ARG A 2 26.74 -2.91 14.14
N GLU A 3 27.10 -4.19 14.14
CA GLU A 3 26.47 -5.19 13.30
C GLU A 3 25.00 -5.27 13.67
N THR A 4 24.14 -4.65 12.87
CA THR A 4 22.70 -4.88 12.93
C THR A 4 22.43 -6.16 12.17
N THR A 5 22.46 -7.28 12.87
CA THR A 5 21.86 -8.52 12.39
C THR A 5 20.39 -8.20 12.04
N PRO A 6 19.94 -8.42 10.79
CA PRO A 6 18.53 -8.27 10.48
C PRO A 6 17.75 -9.27 11.34
N PRO A 7 16.62 -8.88 11.97
CA PRO A 7 15.83 -9.82 12.76
C PRO A 7 15.43 -10.98 11.86
N THR A 8 15.98 -12.14 12.19
CA THR A 8 15.72 -13.41 11.54
C THR A 8 14.32 -13.88 11.96
N ALA A 9 13.60 -14.47 11.01
CA ALA A 9 12.30 -15.17 11.15
C ALA A 9 11.02 -14.32 11.18
N LEU A 10 10.64 -13.81 10.00
CA LEU A 10 9.23 -13.58 9.64
C LEU A 10 8.56 -14.91 9.22
N THR A 11 8.58 -15.96 10.03
CA THR A 11 7.81 -17.18 9.79
C THR A 11 7.79 -18.07 11.05
N SER A 12 6.66 -18.12 11.76
CA SER A 12 6.24 -19.17 12.73
C SER A 12 6.16 -18.88 14.25
N ASP A 13 6.13 -17.63 14.73
CA ASP A 13 5.98 -17.32 16.19
C ASP A 13 4.72 -16.54 16.55
N ARG A 14 3.61 -16.69 15.82
CA ARG A 14 2.34 -16.06 16.23
C ARG A 14 1.56 -16.99 17.15
N ILE A 15 1.11 -16.47 18.30
CA ILE A 15 0.16 -17.17 19.17
C ILE A 15 -1.08 -17.51 18.35
N GLY A 16 -1.30 -18.81 18.17
CA GLY A 16 -2.42 -19.35 17.41
C GLY A 16 -3.77 -18.98 18.04
N PRO A 17 -4.87 -19.03 17.27
CA PRO A 17 -6.19 -18.70 17.79
C PRO A 17 -6.62 -19.56 18.97
N ASP A 18 -6.26 -20.84 18.98
CA ASP A 18 -6.61 -21.78 20.06
C ASP A 18 -5.82 -21.46 21.34
N VAL A 19 -4.51 -21.22 21.21
CA VAL A 19 -3.65 -20.81 22.33
C VAL A 19 -4.10 -19.47 22.90
N ARG A 20 -4.49 -18.51 22.05
CA ARG A 20 -5.06 -17.24 22.50
C ARG A 20 -6.38 -17.45 23.24
N ALA A 21 -7.27 -18.31 22.73
CA ALA A 21 -8.55 -18.56 23.38
C ALA A 21 -8.36 -19.16 24.78
N GLU A 22 -7.42 -20.10 24.93
CA GLU A 22 -7.03 -20.67 26.23
C GLU A 22 -6.44 -19.60 27.16
N LEU A 23 -5.50 -18.79 26.67
CA LEU A 23 -4.91 -17.71 27.46
C LEU A 23 -5.98 -16.73 27.95
N VAL A 24 -6.92 -16.34 27.08
CA VAL A 24 -8.04 -15.45 27.42
C VAL A 24 -8.99 -16.08 28.43
N ALA A 25 -9.25 -17.39 28.34
CA ALA A 25 -10.10 -18.10 29.31
C ALA A 25 -9.48 -18.05 30.71
N ARG A 26 -8.18 -18.36 30.81
CA ARG A 26 -7.44 -18.31 32.08
C ARG A 26 -7.42 -16.94 32.73
N LEU A 27 -7.17 -15.90 31.94
CA LEU A 27 -7.23 -14.52 32.42
C LEU A 27 -8.62 -14.13 32.95
N ARG A 28 -9.71 -14.72 32.42
CA ARG A 28 -11.07 -14.51 32.96
C ARG A 28 -11.30 -15.25 34.25
N ASP A 29 -10.71 -16.44 34.38
CA ASP A 29 -10.82 -17.29 35.56
C ASP A 29 -9.99 -16.74 36.74
N GLY A 30 -9.19 -15.70 36.49
CA GLY A 30 -8.47 -14.94 37.51
C GLY A 30 -6.98 -15.30 37.61
N ASP A 31 -6.47 -16.15 36.71
CA ASP A 31 -5.04 -16.43 36.61
C ASP A 31 -4.28 -15.13 36.36
N SER A 32 -3.12 -14.97 37.01
CA SER A 32 -2.18 -13.92 36.64
C SER A 32 -1.65 -14.14 35.22
N LEU A 33 -1.14 -13.08 34.58
CA LEU A 33 -0.61 -13.19 33.22
C LEU A 33 0.53 -14.22 33.12
N ASP A 34 1.39 -14.31 34.13
CA ASP A 34 2.48 -15.29 34.19
C ASP A 34 1.96 -16.73 34.29
N GLU A 35 0.93 -16.96 35.12
CA GLU A 35 0.29 -18.28 35.28
C GLU A 35 -0.42 -18.71 33.99
N ALA A 36 -1.18 -17.80 33.39
CA ALA A 36 -1.89 -18.05 32.14
C ALA A 36 -0.91 -18.36 30.99
N ALA A 37 0.17 -17.58 30.87
CA ALA A 37 1.20 -17.79 29.85
C ALA A 37 1.90 -19.15 30.04
N ALA A 38 2.34 -19.45 31.26
CA ALA A 38 3.02 -20.71 31.57
C ALA A 38 2.14 -21.93 31.28
N ALA A 39 0.85 -21.85 31.59
CA ALA A 39 -0.10 -22.92 31.31
C ALA A 39 -0.38 -23.13 29.81
N CYS A 40 -0.21 -22.09 29.00
CA CYS A 40 -0.23 -22.16 27.53
C CYS A 40 1.13 -22.59 26.92
N GLY A 41 2.14 -22.89 27.74
CA GLY A 41 3.49 -23.23 27.27
C GLY A 41 4.26 -22.03 26.71
N LEU A 42 3.88 -20.80 27.10
CA LEU A 42 4.49 -19.54 26.67
C LEU A 42 5.23 -18.89 27.84
N THR A 43 6.24 -18.07 27.52
CA THR A 43 6.79 -17.13 28.49
C THR A 43 5.96 -15.84 28.53
N LEU A 44 6.06 -15.08 29.62
CA LEU A 44 5.49 -13.73 29.68
C LEU A 44 5.94 -12.87 28.49
N GLN A 45 7.23 -12.96 28.13
CA GLN A 45 7.80 -12.18 27.05
C GLN A 45 7.18 -12.55 25.70
N ASP A 46 6.94 -13.83 25.43
CA ASP A 46 6.28 -14.28 24.20
C ASP A 46 4.88 -13.66 24.07
N VAL A 47 4.15 -13.56 25.18
CA VAL A 47 2.82 -12.93 25.19
C VAL A 47 2.95 -11.43 24.92
N LEU A 48 3.85 -10.74 25.60
CA LEU A 48 4.05 -9.29 25.45
C LEU A 48 4.51 -8.90 24.03
N ASP A 49 5.36 -9.70 23.40
CA ASP A 49 5.86 -9.46 22.04
C ASP A 49 4.75 -9.57 20.97
N GLN A 50 3.66 -10.29 21.26
CA GLN A 50 2.52 -10.41 20.36
C GLN A 50 1.48 -9.29 20.50
N VAL A 51 1.43 -8.61 21.65
CA VAL A 51 0.43 -7.56 21.94
C VAL A 51 0.33 -6.48 20.84
N PRO A 52 1.44 -5.98 20.25
CA PRO A 52 1.35 -4.97 19.18
C PRO A 52 0.65 -5.47 17.90
N TYR A 53 0.58 -6.79 17.70
CA TYR A 53 0.07 -7.42 16.48
C TYR A 53 -1.25 -8.16 16.67
N ASP A 54 -1.66 -8.41 17.92
CA ASP A 54 -2.90 -9.10 18.27
C ASP A 54 -3.80 -8.19 19.14
N PRO A 55 -4.74 -7.45 18.51
CA PRO A 55 -5.65 -6.58 19.24
C PRO A 55 -6.59 -7.31 20.20
N GLN A 56 -6.89 -8.60 19.97
CA GLN A 56 -7.71 -9.37 20.92
C GLN A 56 -6.93 -9.65 22.19
N LEU A 57 -5.65 -10.01 22.06
CA LEU A 57 -4.76 -10.15 23.20
C LEU A 57 -4.59 -8.83 23.94
N ALA A 58 -4.37 -7.72 23.23
CA ALA A 58 -4.25 -6.40 23.85
C ALA A 58 -5.50 -6.00 24.67
N ILE A 59 -6.70 -6.34 24.18
CA ILE A 59 -7.96 -6.12 24.90
C ILE A 59 -8.05 -7.01 26.14
N ALA A 60 -7.66 -8.29 26.03
CA ALA A 60 -7.68 -9.22 27.14
C ALA A 60 -6.73 -8.79 28.27
N LEU A 61 -5.52 -8.34 27.94
CA LEU A 61 -4.56 -7.83 28.92
C LEU A 61 -5.03 -6.54 29.60
N ALA A 62 -5.90 -5.77 28.95
CA ALA A 62 -6.58 -4.62 29.56
C ALA A 62 -7.76 -5.03 30.46
N GLY A 63 -7.95 -6.32 30.74
CA GLY A 63 -9.00 -6.84 31.60
C GLY A 63 -10.39 -6.86 30.94
N ARG A 64 -10.47 -6.78 29.62
CA ARG A 64 -11.74 -6.73 28.87
C ARG A 64 -11.94 -8.00 28.05
N ASP A 65 -13.19 -8.39 27.83
CA ASP A 65 -13.52 -9.56 27.01
C ASP A 65 -13.33 -9.25 25.51
N PRO A 66 -12.32 -9.82 24.81
CA PRO A 66 -12.09 -9.54 23.40
C PRO A 66 -13.12 -10.11 22.43
N TYR A 67 -14.00 -11.00 22.89
CA TYR A 67 -15.08 -11.62 22.12
C TYR A 67 -16.43 -10.95 22.38
N ALA A 68 -16.53 -10.07 23.39
CA ALA A 68 -17.68 -9.20 23.55
C ALA A 68 -17.89 -8.36 22.29
N ARG A 69 -19.15 -8.14 21.91
CA ARG A 69 -19.51 -7.55 20.60
C ARG A 69 -18.81 -6.22 20.33
N GLU A 70 -18.72 -5.34 21.33
CA GLU A 70 -18.10 -4.02 21.14
C GLU A 70 -16.57 -4.12 21.07
N GLU A 71 -15.96 -4.95 21.91
CA GLU A 71 -14.51 -5.17 21.89
C GLU A 71 -14.04 -5.86 20.60
N ALA A 72 -14.81 -6.82 20.09
CA ALA A 72 -14.57 -7.44 18.80
C ALA A 72 -14.63 -6.41 17.65
N ARG A 73 -15.48 -5.37 17.77
CA ARG A 73 -15.49 -4.25 16.80
C ARG A 73 -14.25 -3.38 16.93
N ILE A 74 -13.83 -3.06 18.16
CA ILE A 74 -12.60 -2.30 18.42
C ILE A 74 -11.39 -3.03 17.84
N ALA A 75 -11.29 -4.35 18.04
CA ALA A 75 -10.23 -5.17 17.46
C ALA A 75 -10.20 -5.06 15.92
N LYS A 76 -11.36 -5.21 15.26
CA LYS A 76 -11.45 -5.07 13.79
C LYS A 76 -11.09 -3.66 13.30
N ARG A 77 -11.56 -2.62 13.99
CA ARG A 77 -11.22 -1.22 13.70
C ARG A 77 -9.71 -0.98 13.83
N SER A 78 -9.09 -1.53 14.87
CA SER A 78 -7.64 -1.45 15.11
C SER A 78 -6.83 -2.14 14.02
N ILE A 79 -7.21 -3.36 13.63
CA ILE A 79 -6.59 -4.08 12.50
C ILE A 79 -6.67 -3.22 11.23
N PHE A 80 -7.86 -2.72 10.91
CA PHE A 80 -8.07 -1.89 9.72
C PHE A 80 -7.18 -0.64 9.71
N LEU A 81 -7.16 0.14 10.80
CA LEU A 81 -6.36 1.37 10.89
C LEU A 81 -4.86 1.08 10.82
N SER A 82 -4.39 0.01 11.47
CA SER A 82 -2.99 -0.40 11.44
C SER A 82 -2.55 -0.77 10.02
N GLN A 83 -3.34 -1.59 9.32
CA GLN A 83 -3.04 -1.97 7.93
C GLN A 83 -3.06 -0.76 6.99
N LEU A 84 -4.01 0.15 7.19
CA LEU A 84 -4.08 1.37 6.42
C LEU A 84 -2.84 2.24 6.66
N ALA A 85 -2.41 2.41 7.92
CA ALA A 85 -1.22 3.18 8.28
C ALA A 85 0.07 2.60 7.68
N LEU A 86 0.15 1.27 7.52
CA LEU A 86 1.23 0.58 6.82
C LEU A 86 1.17 0.73 5.29
N GLY A 87 0.15 1.41 4.76
CA GLY A 87 0.03 1.77 3.34
C GLY A 87 -0.78 0.79 2.50
N LEU A 88 -1.51 -0.15 3.11
CA LEU A 88 -2.43 -1.00 2.35
C LEU A 88 -3.59 -0.18 1.78
N ARG A 89 -4.11 -0.60 0.63
CA ARG A 89 -5.34 -0.03 0.07
C ARG A 89 -6.50 -0.31 1.01
N ILE A 90 -7.48 0.61 1.06
CA ILE A 90 -8.68 0.49 1.90
C ILE A 90 -9.37 -0.88 1.74
N SER A 91 -9.50 -1.38 0.50
CA SER A 91 -10.12 -2.68 0.23
C SER A 91 -9.35 -3.87 0.84
N ASP A 92 -8.02 -3.80 0.83
CA ASP A 92 -7.16 -4.87 1.32
C ASP A 92 -7.06 -4.81 2.85
N ALA A 93 -6.99 -3.61 3.42
CA ALA A 93 -7.09 -3.38 4.86
C ALA A 93 -8.45 -3.84 5.42
N ALA A 94 -9.56 -3.57 4.71
CA ALA A 94 -10.89 -4.04 5.10
C ALA A 94 -10.97 -5.57 5.09
N ARG A 95 -10.40 -6.21 4.05
CA ARG A 95 -10.32 -7.68 3.97
C ARG A 95 -9.49 -8.26 5.12
N ALA A 96 -8.35 -7.66 5.44
CA ALA A 96 -7.51 -8.09 6.56
C ALA A 96 -8.23 -7.99 7.92
N ALA A 97 -9.09 -6.99 8.10
CA ALA A 97 -9.95 -6.86 9.27
C ALA A 97 -11.21 -7.75 9.23
N GLY A 98 -11.40 -8.58 8.19
CA GLY A 98 -12.57 -9.43 8.03
C GLY A 98 -13.87 -8.65 7.85
N THR A 99 -13.82 -7.54 7.09
CA THR A 99 -14.97 -6.64 6.85
C THR A 99 -15.01 -6.11 5.41
N SER A 100 -16.02 -5.30 5.08
CA SER A 100 -16.18 -4.65 3.77
C SER A 100 -15.92 -3.14 3.83
N SER A 101 -15.56 -2.53 2.70
CA SER A 101 -15.37 -1.07 2.60
C SER A 101 -16.64 -0.27 2.94
N SER A 102 -17.84 -0.82 2.70
CA SER A 102 -19.11 -0.19 3.07
C SER A 102 -19.31 -0.13 4.59
N GLN A 103 -18.87 -1.17 5.30
CA GLN A 103 -18.89 -1.19 6.77
C GLN A 103 -17.94 -0.16 7.38
N ILE A 104 -16.78 0.10 6.75
CA ILE A 104 -15.84 1.12 7.24
C ILE A 104 -16.47 2.50 7.29
N ARG A 105 -17.18 2.92 6.24
CA ARG A 105 -17.86 4.23 6.23
C ARG A 105 -18.88 4.32 7.35
N ARG A 106 -19.69 3.27 7.51
CA ARG A 106 -20.67 3.16 8.59
C ARG A 106 -20.01 3.27 9.97
N TRP A 107 -18.87 2.61 10.19
CA TRP A 107 -18.13 2.75 11.46
C TRP A 107 -17.68 4.18 11.73
N ALA A 108 -17.23 4.91 10.71
CA ALA A 108 -16.80 6.31 10.85
C ALA A 108 -17.94 7.28 11.15
N GLU A 109 -19.18 6.90 10.82
CA GLU A 109 -20.40 7.65 11.13
C GLU A 109 -20.94 7.28 12.53
N GLU A 110 -20.91 6.00 12.90
CA GLU A 110 -21.39 5.48 14.19
C GLU A 110 -20.43 5.79 15.36
N ASP A 111 -19.11 5.87 15.09
CA ASP A 111 -18.07 6.11 16.10
C ASP A 111 -17.21 7.33 15.70
N PRO A 112 -17.44 8.51 16.31
CA PRO A 112 -16.69 9.72 16.01
C PRO A 112 -15.18 9.62 16.24
N TYR A 113 -14.74 8.84 17.23
CA TYR A 113 -13.32 8.68 17.55
C TYR A 113 -12.63 7.82 16.48
N PHE A 114 -13.26 6.72 16.08
CA PHE A 114 -12.80 5.94 14.93
C PHE A 114 -12.79 6.79 13.66
N GLY A 115 -13.85 7.57 13.40
CA GLY A 115 -13.92 8.46 12.26
C GLY A 115 -12.78 9.49 12.23
N GLN A 116 -12.42 10.04 13.38
CA GLN A 116 -11.28 10.96 13.51
C GLN A 116 -9.95 10.27 13.23
N ALA A 117 -9.70 9.10 13.84
CA ALA A 117 -8.49 8.32 13.63
C ALA A 117 -8.34 7.90 12.15
N TYR A 118 -9.42 7.42 11.55
CA TYR A 118 -9.46 7.05 10.13
C TYR A 118 -9.08 8.22 9.23
N ARG A 119 -9.66 9.41 9.45
CA ARG A 119 -9.30 10.62 8.67
C ARG A 119 -7.84 11.00 8.86
N ALA A 120 -7.30 10.88 10.08
CA ALA A 120 -5.89 11.18 10.36
C ALA A 120 -4.95 10.22 9.62
N VAL A 121 -5.23 8.91 9.65
CA VAL A 121 -4.45 7.90 8.91
C VAL A 121 -4.55 8.10 7.40
N ILE A 122 -5.74 8.44 6.87
CA ILE A 122 -5.90 8.75 5.44
C ILE A 122 -5.06 9.97 5.05
N ARG A 123 -5.04 11.03 5.87
CA ARG A 123 -4.21 12.21 5.60
C ARG A 123 -2.72 11.86 5.60
N TYR A 124 -2.26 11.16 6.63
CA TYR A 124 -0.87 10.69 6.73
C TYR A 124 -0.48 9.83 5.53
N THR A 125 -1.27 8.80 5.22
CA THR A 125 -1.00 7.90 4.10
C THR A 125 -1.13 8.58 2.74
N ALA A 126 -1.95 9.63 2.61
CA ALA A 126 -2.02 10.44 1.41
C ALA A 126 -0.71 11.18 1.14
N GLU A 127 0.00 11.65 2.16
CA GLU A 127 1.32 12.29 1.99
C GLU A 127 2.34 11.30 1.39
N PHE A 128 2.34 10.05 1.83
CA PHE A 128 3.17 8.99 1.24
C PHE A 128 2.64 8.52 -0.11
N ALA A 129 1.33 8.43 -0.28
CA ALA A 129 0.71 8.01 -1.53
C ALA A 129 0.84 9.07 -2.61
N VAL A 130 0.96 10.36 -2.29
CA VAL A 130 1.28 11.41 -3.26
C VAL A 130 2.58 11.05 -3.95
N SER A 131 3.64 10.66 -3.22
CA SER A 131 4.92 10.25 -3.84
C SER A 131 4.82 9.05 -4.81
N LYS A 132 3.87 8.12 -4.59
CA LYS A 132 3.59 6.99 -5.50
C LYS A 132 2.54 7.29 -6.58
N ARG A 133 1.55 8.17 -6.31
CA ARG A 133 0.49 8.60 -7.24
C ARG A 133 0.95 9.69 -8.21
N THR A 134 1.99 10.47 -7.89
CA THR A 134 2.64 11.31 -8.91
C THR A 134 3.16 10.43 -10.05
N ARG A 135 3.52 9.17 -9.77
CA ARG A 135 3.85 8.18 -10.82
C ARG A 135 2.64 7.59 -11.55
N ALA A 136 1.43 7.67 -10.98
CA ALA A 136 0.23 7.03 -11.54
C ALA A 136 -0.65 7.98 -12.37
N ASN A 137 -0.47 9.30 -12.24
CA ASN A 137 -1.27 10.28 -12.97
C ASN A 137 -0.45 10.98 -14.05
N VAL A 138 -0.94 10.89 -15.29
CA VAL A 138 -0.48 11.76 -16.38
C VAL A 138 -1.11 13.13 -16.13
N VAL A 139 -0.43 14.02 -15.41
CA VAL A 139 -0.81 15.45 -15.29
C VAL A 139 -0.39 16.21 -16.55
N PRO A 140 -0.98 17.38 -16.88
CA PRO A 140 -0.70 18.10 -18.13
C PRO A 140 0.79 18.34 -18.40
N GLU A 141 1.55 18.81 -17.40
CA GLU A 141 2.99 19.05 -17.53
C GLU A 141 3.78 17.78 -17.88
N ARG A 142 3.41 16.66 -17.26
CA ARG A 142 4.01 15.35 -17.52
C ARG A 142 3.60 14.77 -18.87
N ALA A 143 2.42 15.12 -19.38
CA ALA A 143 2.00 14.80 -20.73
C ALA A 143 2.88 15.53 -21.77
N GLU A 144 3.16 16.81 -21.56
CA GLU A 144 4.04 17.58 -22.47
C GLU A 144 5.48 17.03 -22.47
N GLN A 145 6.01 16.68 -21.29
CA GLN A 145 7.32 16.01 -21.20
C GLN A 145 7.33 14.65 -21.92
N LEU A 146 6.26 13.87 -21.79
CA LEU A 146 6.10 12.60 -22.52
C LEU A 146 6.13 12.84 -24.04
N PHE A 147 5.36 13.81 -24.54
CA PHE A 147 5.31 14.11 -25.97
C PHE A 147 6.66 14.58 -26.49
N ALA A 148 7.36 15.46 -25.78
CA ALA A 148 8.69 15.93 -26.18
C ALA A 148 9.70 14.78 -26.32
N LEU A 149 9.70 13.82 -25.38
CA LEU A 149 10.58 12.66 -25.45
C LEU A 149 10.23 11.73 -26.63
N LEU A 150 8.95 11.54 -26.91
CA LEU A 150 8.50 10.73 -28.05
C LEU A 150 8.84 11.41 -29.38
N GLU A 151 8.62 12.73 -29.48
CA GLU A 151 8.95 13.54 -30.66
C GLU A 151 10.45 13.57 -30.96
N SER A 152 11.31 13.40 -29.95
CA SER A 152 12.76 13.28 -30.16
C SER A 152 13.16 12.04 -30.97
N GLY A 153 12.26 11.06 -31.09
CA GLY A 153 12.51 9.78 -31.77
C GLY A 153 13.43 8.82 -31.00
N ARG A 154 13.99 9.22 -29.86
CA ARG A 154 14.92 8.39 -29.07
C ARG A 154 14.23 7.41 -28.14
N TYR A 155 12.96 7.66 -27.81
CA TYR A 155 12.24 6.91 -26.80
C TYR A 155 10.99 6.24 -27.37
N SER A 156 10.71 5.03 -26.87
CA SER A 156 9.40 4.37 -26.99
C SER A 156 8.47 4.87 -25.86
N ILE A 157 7.17 4.55 -25.93
CA ILE A 157 6.24 4.86 -24.83
C ILE A 157 6.74 4.31 -23.48
N PRO A 158 7.16 3.02 -23.36
CA PRO A 158 7.72 2.51 -22.10
C PRO A 158 8.97 3.28 -21.64
N GLY A 159 9.89 3.58 -22.57
CA GLY A 159 11.12 4.30 -22.27
C GLY A 159 10.87 5.74 -21.80
N ALA A 160 10.05 6.49 -22.53
CA ALA A 160 9.68 7.86 -22.19
C ALA A 160 8.89 7.92 -20.87
N SER A 161 8.00 6.95 -20.62
CA SER A 161 7.23 6.85 -19.37
C SER A 161 8.16 6.61 -18.17
N THR A 162 9.17 5.76 -18.32
CA THR A 162 10.18 5.51 -17.29
C THR A 162 10.99 6.76 -16.98
N GLU A 163 11.46 7.45 -18.03
CA GLU A 163 12.27 8.67 -17.92
C GLU A 163 11.56 9.77 -17.11
N ILE A 164 10.27 9.98 -17.35
CA ILE A 164 9.48 11.01 -16.68
C ILE A 164 8.79 10.52 -15.39
N GLY A 165 9.02 9.25 -15.04
CA GLY A 165 8.49 8.63 -13.83
C GLY A 165 6.97 8.40 -13.82
N ILE A 166 6.36 8.17 -14.98
CA ILE A 166 4.94 7.78 -15.11
C ILE A 166 4.84 6.27 -15.36
N GLY A 167 3.83 5.62 -14.76
CA GLY A 167 3.50 4.24 -15.06
C GLY A 167 2.92 4.08 -16.48
N GLU A 168 3.49 3.18 -17.27
CA GLU A 168 3.02 2.87 -18.63
C GLU A 168 1.51 2.58 -18.69
N GLY A 169 0.98 1.83 -17.72
CA GLY A 169 -0.45 1.55 -17.61
C GLY A 169 -1.32 2.82 -17.45
N ALA A 170 -0.80 3.89 -16.86
CA ALA A 170 -1.50 5.16 -16.74
C ALA A 170 -1.60 5.89 -18.09
N VAL A 171 -0.56 5.80 -18.93
CA VAL A 171 -0.57 6.35 -20.29
C VAL A 171 -1.63 5.63 -21.14
N TYR A 172 -1.66 4.30 -21.11
CA TYR A 172 -2.68 3.54 -21.85
C TYR A 172 -4.10 3.76 -21.31
N ALA A 173 -4.26 3.80 -19.98
CA ALA A 173 -5.55 4.08 -19.36
C ALA A 173 -6.06 5.50 -19.70
N ARG A 174 -5.18 6.49 -19.84
CA ARG A 174 -5.55 7.83 -20.28
C ARG A 174 -5.86 7.86 -21.78
N ARG A 175 -5.02 7.25 -22.62
CA ARG A 175 -5.27 7.09 -24.07
C ARG A 175 -6.65 6.51 -24.37
N ARG A 176 -7.13 5.56 -23.57
CA ARG A 176 -8.47 4.97 -23.74
C ARG A 176 -9.62 5.91 -23.37
N ARG A 177 -9.40 6.84 -22.43
CA ARG A 177 -10.45 7.71 -21.86
C ARG A 177 -10.49 9.11 -22.49
N ASP A 178 -9.36 9.58 -23.00
CA ASP A 178 -9.13 10.95 -23.46
C ASP A 178 -8.70 10.93 -24.94
N LYS A 179 -9.64 11.31 -25.83
CA LYS A 179 -9.42 11.26 -27.29
C LYS A 179 -8.38 12.27 -27.76
N GLU A 180 -8.32 13.43 -27.13
CA GLU A 180 -7.38 14.49 -27.47
C GLU A 180 -5.96 14.06 -27.11
N PHE A 181 -5.78 13.51 -25.90
CA PHE A 181 -4.52 12.90 -25.49
C PHE A 181 -4.10 11.76 -26.43
N ALA A 182 -5.03 10.92 -26.86
CA ALA A 182 -4.74 9.84 -27.81
C ALA A 182 -4.24 10.35 -29.17
N ALA A 183 -4.87 11.41 -29.70
CA ALA A 183 -4.47 12.04 -30.96
C ALA A 183 -3.08 12.68 -30.83
N ARG A 184 -2.82 13.42 -29.74
CA ARG A 184 -1.52 14.05 -29.48
C ARG A 184 -0.39 13.04 -29.29
N LEU A 185 -0.67 11.94 -28.60
CA LEU A 185 0.27 10.82 -28.43
C LEU A 185 0.64 10.19 -29.77
N GLN A 186 -0.35 9.98 -30.64
CA GLN A 186 -0.12 9.43 -31.98
C GLN A 186 0.74 10.38 -32.84
N GLN A 187 0.44 11.68 -32.84
CA GLN A 187 1.25 12.68 -33.54
C GLN A 187 2.69 12.73 -33.04
N ALA A 188 2.91 12.60 -31.73
CA ALA A 188 4.25 12.58 -31.15
C ALA A 188 5.06 11.37 -31.63
N LEU A 189 4.42 10.20 -31.75
CA LEU A 189 5.05 8.99 -32.28
C LEU A 189 5.43 9.13 -33.75
N GLU A 190 4.53 9.68 -34.57
CA GLU A 190 4.76 9.90 -36.00
C GLU A 190 5.92 10.87 -36.23
N ARG A 191 5.97 11.99 -35.48
CA ARG A 191 7.10 12.93 -35.51
C ARG A 191 8.41 12.27 -35.08
N GLY A 192 8.38 11.46 -34.04
CA GLY A 192 9.55 10.71 -33.57
C GLY A 192 10.02 9.64 -34.55
N GLN A 193 9.14 9.07 -35.37
CA GLN A 193 9.51 8.16 -36.46
C GLN A 193 10.18 8.94 -37.59
N ALA A 194 9.58 10.04 -38.04
CA ALA A 194 10.17 10.91 -39.06
C ALA A 194 11.56 11.44 -38.64
N ALA A 195 11.75 11.81 -37.37
CA ALA A 195 13.04 12.26 -36.84
C ALA A 195 14.11 11.15 -36.86
N ARG A 196 13.71 9.89 -36.62
CA ARG A 196 14.61 8.73 -36.73
C ARG A 196 15.00 8.46 -38.17
N GLU A 197 14.05 8.50 -39.08
CA GLU A 197 14.28 8.30 -40.51
C GLU A 197 15.20 9.38 -41.10
N ALA A 198 14.99 10.65 -40.72
CA ALA A 198 15.86 11.75 -41.12
C ALA A 198 17.29 11.59 -40.57
N SER A 199 17.43 11.11 -39.33
CA SER A 199 18.75 10.87 -38.70
C SER A 199 19.47 9.67 -39.33
N ALA A 200 18.73 8.66 -39.82
CA ALA A 200 19.28 7.50 -40.51
C ALA A 200 19.67 7.83 -41.98
N GLY A 201 18.87 8.65 -42.67
CA GLY A 201 19.14 9.06 -44.06
C GLY A 201 20.31 10.04 -44.24
N GLY A 202 20.66 10.81 -43.19
CA GLY A 202 21.81 11.71 -43.20
C GLY A 202 23.18 11.02 -43.07
N ALA A 203 23.22 9.75 -42.64
CA ALA A 203 24.46 8.99 -42.52
C ALA A 203 24.91 8.38 -43.86
N ASP A 204 24.00 8.21 -44.83
CA ASP A 204 24.26 7.48 -46.08
C ASP A 204 24.68 8.39 -47.25
N THR A 205 24.63 9.71 -47.08
CA THR A 205 24.98 10.69 -48.14
C THR A 205 26.40 11.26 -48.04
N SER A 206 27.19 10.85 -47.03
CA SER A 206 28.58 11.34 -46.85
C SER A 206 29.66 10.42 -47.46
N ALA A 207 29.27 9.35 -48.15
CA ALA A 207 30.19 8.38 -48.74
C ALA A 207 29.98 8.20 -50.26
N GLN A 208 29.82 9.30 -51.00
CA GLN A 208 29.95 9.28 -52.47
C GLN A 208 30.10 10.70 -53.02
N HIS A 209 31.34 11.12 -53.28
CA HIS A 209 31.76 11.81 -54.51
C HIS A 209 33.30 11.97 -54.54
N PRO A 210 33.90 12.03 -55.74
CA PRO A 210 35.11 11.34 -56.16
C PRO A 210 36.45 11.92 -55.70
#